data_AF-A0A1B6BWA0-F1
#
_entry.id   AF-A0A1B6BWA0-F1
#
_cell.length_a   1.000
_cell.length_b   1.000
_cell.length_c   1.000
_cell.angle_alpha   90.00
_cell.angle_beta   90.00
_cell.angle_gamma   90.00
#
_symmetry.space_group_name_H-M   'P 1'
#
loop_
_entity.id
_entity.type
_entity.pdbx_description
1 polymer ?
#
loop_
_entity_poly.entity_id
_entity_poly.type
_entity_poly.pdbx_seq_one_letter_code
_entity_poly.pdbx_strand_id
1 'polypeptide(L)'
;PQFCSQDHAIAMKQFVFILLVWCSVQVLTDRPTCTNNSSSPETFAGFTDDNGPRKLMTDLFSALPPFTMQRSPDPVCRDHSRIFANQLNDFKLWALQMYDASAKIPSGLLNGNINQLGDFDQCLAVQQPDGEIRGQYCLAYIEVKPTSTRNPTLLVVHDLIHAHNAFRSDLDDPGHRVPRYSSINWALCVPEACTAKDVEQTLSEILNPYFSTTDIKVKVKVEQEMCQVQNRSVLPPLTSLLVIILFVALLGIIVLATITHYFISNDTITGKKMEILLAFSLYKNTKALFSLERSRDDIESIHGIRAMNAFMLLVSHKSMAMFFNPYTNRTAMTELLGKPWTVVARAASLYTDPFILLSGLLTSYAFFRQLNAGHSLNIPKSYISRLFRILPTLGALILFCTFILPLLGSGPQWNLVVSHHAEICKTTWWRNLLFIHNYFGFKNMCLTHTHHVGIDTQLFGISPFLVYLVWKWPRNGFIVLTLLAFFFNSIKILCYIHAPAQPFCLFWQSSFSDV
;
A
#
# COMPACT_ATOMS: atom_id res chain seq x y z
N PRO A 1 -37.19 -5.36 18.58
CA PRO A 1 -37.17 -6.56 17.70
C PRO A 1 -37.00 -6.25 16.21
N GLN A 2 -37.64 -5.20 15.67
CA GLN A 2 -37.49 -4.76 14.26
C GLN A 2 -36.20 -3.97 13.96
N PHE A 3 -35.54 -3.38 14.96
CA PHE A 3 -34.28 -2.63 14.76
C PHE A 3 -33.04 -3.50 14.52
N CYS A 4 -33.03 -4.78 14.95
CA CYS A 4 -31.88 -5.65 14.72
C CYS A 4 -31.79 -6.15 13.26
N SER A 5 -32.90 -6.27 12.51
CA SER A 5 -32.82 -6.73 11.12
C SER A 5 -32.30 -5.65 10.16
N GLN A 6 -32.50 -4.37 10.47
CA GLN A 6 -31.93 -3.26 9.70
C GLN A 6 -30.41 -3.14 9.86
N ASP A 7 -29.86 -3.39 11.06
CA ASP A 7 -28.41 -3.31 11.30
C ASP A 7 -27.64 -4.42 10.57
N HIS A 8 -28.18 -5.64 10.51
CA HIS A 8 -27.61 -6.73 9.70
C HIS A 8 -27.63 -6.42 8.20
N ALA A 9 -28.66 -5.74 7.71
CA ALA A 9 -28.78 -5.36 6.30
C ALA A 9 -27.79 -4.23 5.91
N ILE A 10 -27.45 -3.31 6.82
CA ILE A 10 -26.52 -2.21 6.54
C ILE A 10 -25.06 -2.71 6.48
N ALA A 11 -24.67 -3.59 7.40
CA ALA A 11 -23.34 -4.23 7.38
C ALA A 11 -23.13 -5.06 6.09
N MET A 12 -24.17 -5.77 5.64
CA MET A 12 -24.13 -6.55 4.39
C MET A 12 -24.11 -5.68 3.14
N LYS A 13 -24.82 -4.54 3.11
CA LYS A 13 -24.81 -3.61 1.98
C LYS A 13 -23.42 -3.01 1.73
N GLN A 14 -22.72 -2.64 2.79
CA GLN A 14 -21.34 -2.13 2.70
C GLN A 14 -20.36 -3.21 2.22
N PHE A 15 -20.62 -4.46 2.57
CA PHE A 15 -19.81 -5.61 2.21
C PHE A 15 -20.00 -6.04 0.75
N VAL A 16 -21.23 -6.01 0.23
CA VAL A 16 -21.54 -6.20 -1.20
C VAL A 16 -20.87 -5.12 -2.07
N PHE A 17 -20.78 -3.88 -1.57
CA PHE A 17 -20.06 -2.80 -2.25
C PHE A 17 -18.54 -3.08 -2.37
N ILE A 18 -17.91 -3.64 -1.33
CA ILE A 18 -16.50 -4.06 -1.38
C ILE A 18 -16.29 -5.16 -2.44
N LEU A 19 -17.24 -6.09 -2.59
CA LEU A 19 -17.19 -7.12 -3.65
C LEU A 19 -17.41 -6.56 -5.06
N LEU A 20 -18.22 -5.52 -5.23
CA LEU A 20 -18.34 -4.82 -6.51
C LEU A 20 -17.02 -4.13 -6.89
N VAL A 21 -16.32 -3.55 -5.92
CA VAL A 21 -14.95 -3.04 -6.11
C VAL A 21 -13.98 -4.18 -6.46
N TRP A 22 -14.14 -5.37 -5.86
CA TRP A 22 -13.34 -6.55 -6.21
C TRP A 22 -13.54 -7.01 -7.67
N CYS A 23 -14.79 -7.06 -8.15
CA CYS A 23 -15.09 -7.31 -9.57
C CYS A 23 -14.54 -6.20 -10.50
N SER A 24 -14.55 -4.95 -10.05
CA SER A 24 -14.03 -3.82 -10.82
C SER A 24 -12.51 -3.88 -10.98
N VAL A 25 -11.79 -4.39 -9.97
CA VAL A 25 -10.33 -4.57 -10.00
C VAL A 25 -9.91 -5.74 -10.90
N GLN A 26 -10.75 -6.78 -11.01
CA GLN A 26 -10.51 -7.91 -11.93
C GLN A 26 -10.64 -7.54 -13.42
N VAL A 27 -11.41 -6.50 -13.76
CA VAL A 27 -11.58 -6.04 -15.16
C VAL A 27 -10.38 -5.21 -15.65
N LEU A 28 -9.42 -4.86 -14.78
CA LEU A 28 -8.20 -4.12 -15.15
C LEU A 28 -6.93 -4.99 -15.19
N THR A 29 -7.04 -6.31 -15.02
CA THR A 29 -5.93 -7.26 -15.09
C THR A 29 -6.06 -8.25 -16.25
N ASP A 30 -6.59 -7.81 -17.40
CA ASP A 30 -6.41 -8.56 -18.64
C ASP A 30 -4.97 -8.34 -19.12
N ARG A 31 -4.05 -9.20 -18.65
CA ARG A 31 -2.81 -9.45 -19.38
C ARG A 31 -3.21 -10.05 -20.72
N PRO A 32 -2.74 -9.53 -21.87
CA PRO A 32 -2.95 -10.21 -23.13
C PRO A 32 -2.30 -11.60 -23.04
N THR A 33 -3.13 -12.63 -23.18
CA THR A 33 -2.69 -14.00 -23.39
C THR A 33 -2.04 -14.08 -24.77
N CYS A 34 -0.71 -13.93 -24.82
CA CYS A 34 0.03 -14.29 -26.02
C CYS A 34 -0.10 -15.81 -26.21
N THR A 35 -0.89 -16.20 -27.19
CA THR A 35 -1.01 -17.57 -27.66
C THR A 35 0.31 -17.96 -28.31
N ASN A 36 0.92 -19.03 -27.81
CA ASN A 36 2.08 -19.68 -28.44
C ASN A 36 1.66 -20.25 -29.80
N ASN A 37 1.82 -19.46 -30.86
CA ASN A 37 2.02 -20.02 -32.19
C ASN A 37 3.51 -20.31 -32.36
N SER A 38 3.83 -21.60 -32.21
CA SER A 38 5.07 -22.20 -32.68
C SER A 38 5.26 -21.91 -34.16
N SER A 39 6.02 -20.87 -34.47
CA SER A 39 6.68 -20.71 -35.76
C SER A 39 8.17 -20.83 -35.50
N SER A 40 8.78 -21.77 -36.20
CA SER A 40 10.21 -22.06 -36.24
C SER A 40 11.06 -20.79 -36.32
N PRO A 41 12.22 -20.72 -35.65
CA PRO A 41 13.14 -19.61 -35.87
C PRO A 41 13.67 -19.70 -37.30
N GLU A 42 13.26 -18.74 -38.14
CA GLU A 42 13.99 -18.44 -39.37
C GLU A 42 15.39 -18.01 -38.96
N THR A 43 16.37 -18.85 -39.30
CA THR A 43 17.79 -18.59 -39.17
C THR A 43 18.13 -17.35 -40.00
N PHE A 44 18.39 -16.23 -39.32
CA PHE A 44 19.10 -15.10 -39.91
C PHE A 44 20.54 -15.53 -40.21
N ALA A 45 20.73 -16.17 -41.36
CA ALA A 45 22.03 -16.49 -41.92
C ALA A 45 22.58 -15.22 -42.59
N GLY A 46 23.54 -14.56 -41.96
CA GLY A 46 24.17 -13.38 -42.57
C GLY A 46 25.08 -12.54 -41.68
N PHE A 47 26.00 -13.14 -40.92
CA PHE A 47 27.24 -12.47 -40.50
C PHE A 47 28.35 -13.51 -40.39
N THR A 48 29.15 -13.66 -41.46
CA THR A 48 30.30 -14.57 -41.53
C THR A 48 31.57 -13.90 -41.00
N ASP A 49 31.54 -13.42 -39.76
CA ASP A 49 32.74 -13.06 -39.01
C ASP A 49 32.51 -13.37 -37.52
N ASP A 50 32.97 -14.53 -37.06
CA ASP A 50 32.86 -14.99 -35.66
C ASP A 50 33.54 -14.02 -34.66
N ASN A 51 34.41 -13.11 -35.13
CA ASN A 51 35.13 -12.16 -34.29
C ASN A 51 34.44 -10.79 -34.15
N GLY A 52 33.56 -10.43 -35.07
CA GLY A 52 32.84 -9.15 -35.08
C GLY A 52 31.94 -8.93 -33.85
N PRO A 53 31.03 -9.88 -33.51
CA PRO A 53 30.15 -9.77 -32.35
C PRO A 53 30.96 -9.69 -31.04
N ARG A 54 32.01 -10.51 -30.92
CA ARG A 54 32.83 -10.58 -29.71
C ARG A 54 33.60 -9.29 -29.45
N LYS A 55 34.15 -8.67 -30.51
CA LYS A 55 34.81 -7.36 -30.41
C LYS A 55 33.83 -6.26 -30.04
N LEU A 56 32.65 -6.22 -30.67
CA LEU A 56 31.58 -5.27 -30.34
C LEU A 56 31.16 -5.38 -28.87
N MET A 57 30.99 -6.59 -28.34
CA MET A 57 30.63 -6.80 -26.93
C MET A 57 31.76 -6.40 -25.99
N THR A 58 33.01 -6.67 -26.34
CA THR A 58 34.17 -6.26 -25.54
C THR A 58 34.25 -4.73 -25.43
N ASP A 59 34.01 -4.03 -26.55
CA ASP A 59 33.97 -2.56 -26.58
C ASP A 59 32.77 -2.01 -25.79
N LEU A 60 31.59 -2.61 -25.93
CA LEU A 60 30.39 -2.24 -25.18
C LEU A 60 30.56 -2.43 -23.66
N PHE A 61 31.12 -3.57 -23.24
CA PHE A 61 31.33 -3.89 -21.83
C PHE A 61 32.50 -3.14 -21.20
N SER A 62 33.41 -2.60 -22.00
CA SER A 62 34.40 -1.65 -21.49
C SER A 62 33.76 -0.36 -20.97
N ALA A 63 32.63 0.06 -21.57
CA ALA A 63 31.88 1.24 -21.16
C ALA A 63 30.84 0.94 -20.06
N LEU A 64 30.18 -0.22 -20.13
CA LEU A 64 29.15 -0.65 -19.17
C LEU A 64 29.40 -2.11 -18.76
N PRO A 65 30.30 -2.36 -17.80
CA PRO A 65 30.67 -3.71 -17.42
C PRO A 65 29.46 -4.48 -16.85
N PRO A 66 29.29 -5.76 -17.25
CA PRO A 66 28.21 -6.57 -16.70
C PRO A 66 28.43 -6.83 -15.21
N PHE A 67 27.35 -6.76 -14.44
CA PHE A 67 27.38 -7.12 -13.03
C PHE A 67 27.53 -8.65 -12.90
N THR A 68 28.66 -9.11 -12.38
CA THR A 68 28.96 -10.54 -12.23
C THR A 68 29.54 -10.83 -10.84
N MET A 69 29.09 -11.91 -10.20
CA MET A 69 29.46 -12.25 -8.82
C MET A 69 30.58 -13.30 -8.77
N GLN A 70 31.69 -13.04 -9.47
CA GLN A 70 32.80 -13.99 -9.58
C GLN A 70 33.55 -14.23 -8.27
N ARG A 71 33.39 -13.35 -7.28
CA ARG A 71 34.01 -13.42 -5.95
C ARG A 71 33.04 -13.86 -4.85
N SER A 72 31.80 -14.22 -5.19
CA SER A 72 30.83 -14.69 -4.19
C SER A 72 31.40 -15.92 -3.44
N PRO A 73 31.17 -15.99 -2.12
CA PRO A 73 31.53 -17.17 -1.31
C PRO A 73 30.78 -18.42 -1.76
N ASP A 74 29.57 -18.29 -2.31
CA ASP A 74 28.77 -19.41 -2.81
C ASP A 74 29.35 -19.93 -4.14
N PRO A 75 29.76 -21.22 -4.20
CA PRO A 75 30.33 -21.80 -5.41
C PRO A 75 29.35 -21.85 -6.58
N VAL A 76 28.07 -22.11 -6.33
CA VAL A 76 27.05 -22.24 -7.38
C VAL A 76 26.75 -20.88 -7.98
N CYS A 77 26.57 -19.85 -7.14
CA CYS A 77 26.40 -18.47 -7.62
C CYS A 77 27.59 -18.01 -8.47
N ARG A 78 28.81 -18.32 -8.01
CA ARG A 78 30.05 -17.96 -8.72
C ARG A 78 30.18 -18.66 -10.07
N ASP A 79 29.86 -19.95 -10.13
CA ASP A 79 29.95 -20.71 -11.38
C ASP A 79 28.85 -20.29 -12.37
N HIS A 80 27.61 -20.09 -11.91
CA HIS A 80 26.52 -19.55 -12.73
C HIS A 80 26.84 -18.13 -13.25
N SER A 81 27.43 -17.28 -12.41
CA SER A 81 27.88 -15.95 -12.81
C SER A 81 29.00 -15.99 -13.86
N ARG A 82 29.89 -16.99 -13.78
CA ARG A 82 30.95 -17.20 -14.79
C ARG A 82 30.36 -17.67 -16.12
N ILE A 83 29.42 -18.61 -16.08
CA ILE A 83 28.71 -19.09 -17.27
C ILE A 83 27.97 -17.93 -17.93
N PHE A 84 27.24 -17.13 -17.15
CA PHE A 84 26.57 -15.92 -17.62
C PHE A 84 27.56 -14.96 -18.30
N ALA A 85 28.69 -14.62 -17.67
CA ALA A 85 29.69 -13.73 -18.24
C ALA A 85 30.28 -14.26 -19.56
N ASN A 86 30.58 -15.56 -19.63
CA ASN A 86 31.12 -16.19 -20.83
C ASN A 86 30.10 -16.21 -21.98
N GLN A 87 28.87 -16.65 -21.70
CA GLN A 87 27.82 -16.72 -22.71
C GLN A 87 27.33 -15.34 -23.15
N LEU A 88 27.45 -14.33 -22.29
CA LEU A 88 27.23 -12.94 -22.65
C LEU A 88 28.28 -12.45 -23.67
N ASN A 89 29.55 -12.80 -23.49
CA ASN A 89 30.62 -12.52 -24.47
C ASN A 89 30.42 -13.28 -25.79
N ASP A 90 29.82 -14.47 -25.73
CA ASP A 90 29.46 -15.29 -26.90
C ASP A 90 28.12 -14.87 -27.55
N PHE A 91 27.59 -13.70 -27.19
CA PHE A 91 26.36 -13.11 -27.76
C PHE A 91 25.11 -14.00 -27.64
N LYS A 92 25.01 -14.80 -26.57
CA LYS A 92 23.84 -15.65 -26.32
C LYS A 92 22.64 -14.80 -25.90
N LEU A 93 21.49 -15.04 -26.53
CA LEU A 93 20.26 -14.25 -26.33
C LEU A 93 19.80 -14.20 -24.87
N TRP A 94 19.77 -15.32 -24.15
CA TRP A 94 19.30 -15.34 -22.76
C TRP A 94 20.21 -14.50 -21.83
N ALA A 95 21.52 -14.49 -22.11
CA ALA A 95 22.49 -13.71 -21.35
C ALA A 95 22.35 -12.21 -21.70
N LEU A 96 22.16 -11.88 -22.98
CA LEU A 96 21.84 -10.51 -23.39
C LEU A 96 20.54 -10.00 -22.73
N GLN A 97 19.49 -10.83 -22.68
CA GLN A 97 18.24 -10.50 -21.99
C GLN A 97 18.44 -10.28 -20.48
N MET A 98 19.28 -11.09 -19.82
CA MET A 98 19.61 -10.89 -18.40
C MET A 98 20.38 -9.59 -18.16
N TYR A 99 21.34 -9.26 -19.01
CA TYR A 99 22.06 -7.98 -18.96
C TYR A 99 21.13 -6.80 -19.26
N ASP A 100 20.28 -6.92 -20.28
CA ASP A 100 19.30 -5.91 -20.70
C ASP A 100 18.20 -5.66 -19.65
N ALA A 101 17.86 -6.66 -18.85
CA ALA A 101 16.88 -6.51 -17.77
C ALA A 101 17.41 -5.71 -16.57
N SER A 102 18.73 -5.64 -16.37
CA SER A 102 19.33 -4.92 -15.22
C SER A 102 19.22 -3.39 -15.38
N ALA A 103 19.32 -2.62 -14.29
CA ALA A 103 19.32 -1.16 -14.35
C ALA A 103 20.54 -0.58 -15.09
N LYS A 104 20.34 0.56 -15.76
CA LYS A 104 21.39 1.37 -16.42
C LYS A 104 21.36 2.80 -15.90
N ILE A 105 22.47 3.52 -16.07
CA ILE A 105 22.54 4.93 -15.68
C ILE A 105 21.59 5.74 -16.58
N PRO A 106 20.57 6.38 -16.01
CA PRO A 106 19.60 7.14 -16.78
C PRO A 106 20.08 8.57 -17.04
N SER A 107 19.46 9.23 -18.00
CA SER A 107 19.54 10.69 -18.13
C SER A 107 18.67 11.38 -17.08
N GLY A 108 19.04 12.60 -16.66
CA GLY A 108 18.24 13.38 -15.71
C GLY A 108 18.49 13.08 -14.23
N LEU A 109 19.68 12.59 -13.86
CA LEU A 109 20.06 12.37 -12.46
C LEU A 109 19.85 13.61 -11.59
N LEU A 110 20.22 14.80 -12.07
CA LEU A 110 20.03 16.07 -11.35
C LEU A 110 18.56 16.54 -11.27
N ASN A 111 17.64 15.89 -11.99
CA ASN A 111 16.19 16.07 -11.84
C ASN A 111 15.56 14.95 -10.97
N GLY A 112 16.41 14.21 -10.24
CA GLY A 112 16.01 13.13 -9.37
C GLY A 112 15.60 11.83 -10.06
N ASN A 113 16.03 11.61 -11.32
CA ASN A 113 15.83 10.34 -12.03
C ASN A 113 16.79 9.25 -11.52
N ILE A 114 16.69 8.90 -10.24
CA ILE A 114 17.63 7.98 -9.58
C ILE A 114 17.06 6.57 -9.41
N ASN A 115 15.74 6.41 -9.55
CA ASN A 115 15.10 5.11 -9.35
C ASN A 115 15.06 4.33 -10.66
N GLN A 116 15.93 3.32 -10.77
CA GLN A 116 16.03 2.44 -11.93
C GLN A 116 15.58 1.03 -11.57
N LEU A 117 14.39 0.67 -12.04
CA LEU A 117 13.75 -0.61 -11.74
C LEU A 117 14.06 -1.71 -12.76
N GLY A 118 14.84 -1.42 -13.81
CA GLY A 118 15.14 -2.38 -14.87
C GLY A 118 13.88 -2.93 -15.56
N ASP A 119 14.02 -4.04 -16.27
CA ASP A 119 12.88 -4.80 -16.82
C ASP A 119 12.63 -6.02 -15.94
N PHE A 120 11.61 -5.90 -15.09
CA PHE A 120 11.22 -6.93 -14.13
C PHE A 120 10.73 -8.20 -14.81
N ASP A 121 9.83 -8.08 -15.79
CA ASP A 121 9.20 -9.24 -16.42
C ASP A 121 10.20 -9.96 -17.34
N GLN A 122 11.06 -9.22 -18.04
CA GLN A 122 12.15 -9.79 -18.84
C GLN A 122 13.12 -10.57 -17.95
N CYS A 123 13.53 -10.02 -16.79
CA CYS A 123 14.43 -10.71 -15.87
C CYS A 123 13.87 -12.05 -15.39
N LEU A 124 12.60 -12.07 -14.98
CA LEU A 124 11.95 -13.29 -14.50
C LEU A 124 11.70 -14.30 -15.63
N ALA A 125 11.58 -13.85 -16.87
CA ALA A 125 11.42 -14.73 -18.04
C ALA A 125 12.73 -15.37 -18.51
N VAL A 126 13.90 -14.92 -18.03
CA VAL A 126 15.19 -15.47 -18.45
C VAL A 126 15.33 -16.93 -18.01
N GLN A 127 15.58 -17.79 -18.99
CA GLN A 127 15.93 -19.19 -18.80
C GLN A 127 17.02 -19.59 -19.79
N GLN A 128 18.12 -20.16 -19.29
CA GLN A 128 19.16 -20.74 -20.14
C GLN A 128 18.58 -21.96 -20.89
N PRO A 129 18.93 -22.19 -22.17
CA PRO A 129 18.45 -23.32 -22.96
C PRO A 129 18.65 -24.69 -22.30
N ASP A 130 19.77 -24.90 -21.60
CA ASP A 130 20.09 -26.14 -20.88
C ASP A 130 19.31 -26.29 -19.56
N GLY A 131 18.58 -25.24 -19.14
CA GLY A 131 17.72 -25.23 -17.97
C GLY A 131 18.41 -25.01 -16.63
N GLU A 132 19.74 -24.96 -16.57
CA GLU A 132 20.51 -24.85 -15.32
C GLU A 132 20.46 -23.44 -14.68
N ILE A 133 20.32 -22.38 -15.50
CA ILE A 133 20.30 -20.99 -15.01
C ILE A 133 18.97 -20.32 -15.32
N ARG A 134 18.40 -19.69 -14.28
CA ARG A 134 17.21 -18.82 -14.37
C ARG A 134 17.53 -17.44 -13.82
N GLY A 135 16.79 -16.44 -14.29
CA GLY A 135 16.88 -15.07 -13.80
C GLY A 135 16.19 -14.87 -12.45
N GLN A 136 16.82 -14.07 -11.60
CA GLN A 136 16.31 -13.57 -10.34
C GLN A 136 16.45 -12.05 -10.35
N TYR A 137 15.32 -11.37 -10.14
CA TYR A 137 15.26 -9.93 -10.04
C TYR A 137 15.55 -9.50 -8.61
N CYS A 138 16.57 -8.67 -8.37
CA CYS A 138 16.87 -8.10 -7.06
C CYS A 138 16.84 -6.57 -7.10
N LEU A 139 16.12 -5.93 -6.17
CA LEU A 139 16.16 -4.47 -6.00
C LEU A 139 17.08 -4.08 -4.85
N ALA A 140 18.17 -3.37 -5.18
CA ALA A 140 19.10 -2.82 -4.21
C ALA A 140 18.74 -1.37 -3.83
N TYR A 141 18.96 -1.02 -2.56
CA TYR A 141 18.87 0.34 -2.06
C TYR A 141 20.27 0.88 -1.80
N ILE A 142 20.62 1.98 -2.45
CA ILE A 142 21.93 2.63 -2.32
C ILE A 142 21.72 3.99 -1.67
N GLU A 143 22.33 4.21 -0.51
CA GLU A 143 22.34 5.49 0.19
C GLU A 143 23.69 6.17 -0.03
N VAL A 144 23.64 7.44 -0.45
CA VAL A 144 24.81 8.25 -0.78
C VAL A 144 24.78 9.47 0.12
N LYS A 145 25.74 9.58 1.05
CA LYS A 145 25.80 10.70 2.00
C LYS A 145 27.13 11.45 1.86
N PRO A 146 27.12 12.79 1.78
CA PRO A 146 28.34 13.57 1.82
C PRO A 146 28.98 13.46 3.22
N THR A 147 30.25 13.07 3.28
CA THR A 147 31.03 12.92 4.52
C THR A 147 31.51 14.27 5.06
N SER A 148 31.69 15.26 4.17
CA SER A 148 32.21 16.59 4.50
C SER A 148 31.38 17.67 3.82
N THR A 149 31.11 18.76 4.52
CA THR A 149 30.40 19.95 3.99
C THR A 149 31.33 20.94 3.31
N ARG A 150 32.62 20.59 3.14
CA ARG A 150 33.64 21.49 2.59
C ARG A 150 33.41 21.85 1.10
N ASN A 151 32.76 20.98 0.34
CA ASN A 151 32.49 21.21 -1.08
C ASN A 151 31.02 21.63 -1.29
N PRO A 152 30.73 22.93 -1.51
CA PRO A 152 29.35 23.40 -1.68
C PRO A 152 28.69 22.85 -2.95
N THR A 153 29.46 22.59 -4.00
CA THR A 153 28.93 22.02 -5.25
C THR A 153 28.45 20.59 -5.04
N LEU A 154 29.17 19.79 -4.24
CA LEU A 154 28.76 18.42 -3.89
C LEU A 154 27.42 18.40 -3.15
N LEU A 155 27.20 19.34 -2.23
CA LEU A 155 25.94 19.46 -1.50
C LEU A 155 24.77 19.80 -2.44
N VAL A 156 24.97 20.73 -3.38
CA VAL A 156 23.95 21.08 -4.39
C VAL A 156 23.63 19.89 -5.29
N VAL A 157 24.66 19.16 -5.76
CA VAL A 157 24.47 17.96 -6.58
C VAL A 157 23.71 16.87 -5.81
N HIS A 158 24.09 16.62 -4.55
CA HIS A 158 23.40 15.69 -3.67
C HIS A 158 21.91 16.07 -3.50
N ASP A 159 21.62 17.35 -3.24
CA ASP A 159 20.24 17.81 -3.09
C ASP A 159 19.44 17.65 -4.38
N LEU A 160 20.01 17.96 -5.55
CA LEU A 160 19.34 17.81 -6.85
C LEU A 160 19.07 16.33 -7.20
N ILE A 161 20.04 15.45 -6.95
CA ILE A 161 19.91 13.99 -7.15
C ILE A 161 18.78 13.41 -6.29
N HIS A 162 18.60 13.92 -5.08
CA HIS A 162 17.55 13.48 -4.16
C HIS A 162 16.27 14.35 -4.21
N ALA A 163 16.07 15.14 -5.27
CA ALA A 163 14.90 15.99 -5.47
C ALA A 163 14.60 16.90 -4.26
N HIS A 164 15.65 17.58 -3.78
CA HIS A 164 15.70 18.43 -2.59
C HIS A 164 15.43 17.72 -1.26
N ASN A 165 15.62 16.39 -1.20
CA ASN A 165 15.40 15.60 0.00
C ASN A 165 14.01 15.83 0.60
N ALA A 166 12.96 15.79 -0.26
CA ALA A 166 11.57 16.05 0.13
C ALA A 166 11.13 15.24 1.36
N PHE A 167 11.68 14.03 1.51
CA PHE A 167 11.64 13.25 2.74
C PHE A 167 13.06 12.82 3.10
N ARG A 168 13.53 13.16 4.29
CA ARG A 168 14.79 12.61 4.82
C ARG A 168 14.50 11.21 5.37
N SER A 169 15.30 10.24 4.96
CA SER A 169 15.13 8.84 5.32
C SER A 169 16.49 8.14 5.33
N ASP A 170 16.65 7.18 6.23
CA ASP A 170 17.83 6.31 6.27
C ASP A 170 17.49 4.90 5.78
N LEU A 171 18.50 4.10 5.41
CA LEU A 171 18.31 2.69 5.02
C LEU A 171 17.76 1.78 6.14
N ASP A 172 17.87 2.23 7.38
CA ASP A 172 17.36 1.54 8.56
C ASP A 172 15.87 1.85 8.79
N ASP A 173 15.32 2.87 8.11
CA ASP A 173 13.88 3.16 8.09
C ASP A 173 13.13 2.12 7.28
N PRO A 174 11.90 1.72 7.66
CA PRO A 174 11.18 0.63 7.01
C PRO A 174 10.73 0.94 5.57
N GLY A 175 10.57 2.21 5.18
CA GLY A 175 10.32 2.63 3.78
C GLY A 175 8.99 2.17 3.14
N HIS A 176 8.15 1.39 3.85
CA HIS A 176 6.91 0.77 3.37
C HIS A 176 5.72 1.73 3.23
N ARG A 177 5.82 2.96 3.72
CA ARG A 177 4.72 3.95 3.73
C ARG A 177 5.10 5.32 3.22
N VAL A 178 6.25 5.80 3.67
CA VAL A 178 6.93 6.93 3.09
C VAL A 178 8.10 6.34 2.31
N PRO A 179 8.16 6.52 0.99
CA PRO A 179 9.28 6.04 0.21
C PRO A 179 10.57 6.72 0.69
N ARG A 180 11.68 5.97 0.64
CA ARG A 180 12.99 6.51 0.98
C ARG A 180 13.45 7.46 -0.14
N TYR A 181 13.43 8.78 0.11
CA TYR A 181 13.81 9.78 -0.89
C TYR A 181 15.33 10.00 -0.97
N SER A 182 16.02 9.73 0.13
CA SER A 182 17.48 9.80 0.23
C SER A 182 18.19 8.52 -0.22
N SER A 183 17.46 7.53 -0.76
CA SER A 183 18.05 6.32 -1.35
C SER A 183 17.75 6.21 -2.84
N ILE A 184 18.69 5.59 -3.54
CA ILE A 184 18.61 5.23 -4.96
C ILE A 184 18.13 3.78 -5.04
N ASN A 185 17.07 3.55 -5.83
CA ASN A 185 16.60 2.20 -6.13
C ASN A 185 17.31 1.69 -7.39
N TRP A 186 18.01 0.57 -7.29
CA TRP A 186 18.79 0.01 -8.39
C TRP A 186 18.50 -1.48 -8.60
N ALA A 187 17.89 -1.82 -9.72
CA ALA A 187 17.54 -3.20 -10.05
C ALA A 187 18.70 -3.96 -10.70
N LEU A 188 18.88 -5.21 -10.31
CA LEU A 188 19.86 -6.13 -10.88
C LEU A 188 19.16 -7.44 -11.23
N CYS A 189 19.39 -7.93 -12.45
CA CYS A 189 19.00 -9.27 -12.84
C CYS A 189 20.21 -10.19 -12.71
N VAL A 190 20.10 -11.18 -11.82
CA VAL A 190 21.19 -12.08 -11.45
C VAL A 190 20.77 -13.55 -11.60
N PRO A 191 21.70 -14.51 -11.66
CA PRO A 191 21.34 -15.92 -11.60
C PRO A 191 20.63 -16.28 -10.29
N GLU A 192 19.60 -17.13 -10.36
CA GLU A 192 18.81 -17.60 -9.20
C GLU A 192 19.64 -18.26 -8.09
N ALA A 193 20.81 -18.80 -8.43
CA ALA A 193 21.71 -19.38 -7.44
C ALA A 193 22.30 -18.37 -6.45
N CYS A 194 22.19 -17.06 -6.74
CA CYS A 194 22.81 -16.01 -5.95
C CYS A 194 21.86 -15.47 -4.88
N THR A 195 22.35 -15.34 -3.64
CA THR A 195 21.52 -14.82 -2.55
C THR A 195 21.52 -13.29 -2.53
N ALA A 196 20.55 -12.68 -1.84
CA ALA A 196 20.51 -11.22 -1.68
C ALA A 196 21.80 -10.68 -1.02
N LYS A 197 22.41 -11.45 -0.12
CA LYS A 197 23.68 -11.11 0.53
C LYS A 197 24.85 -11.11 -0.45
N ASP A 198 24.88 -12.05 -1.40
CA ASP A 198 25.91 -12.08 -2.45
C ASP A 198 25.83 -10.83 -3.33
N VAL A 199 24.61 -10.42 -3.66
CA VAL A 199 24.33 -9.19 -4.43
C VAL A 199 24.75 -7.95 -3.63
N GLU A 200 24.37 -7.87 -2.35
CA GLU A 200 24.73 -6.74 -1.47
C GLU A 200 26.24 -6.57 -1.31
N GLN A 201 26.94 -7.67 -1.01
CA GLN A 201 28.38 -7.67 -0.82
C GLN A 201 29.10 -7.30 -2.12
N THR A 202 28.75 -7.96 -3.23
CA THR A 202 29.40 -7.70 -4.53
C THR A 202 29.17 -6.26 -4.99
N LEU A 203 27.95 -5.74 -4.83
CA LEU A 203 27.65 -4.35 -5.19
C LEU A 203 28.43 -3.37 -4.32
N SER A 204 28.56 -3.64 -3.02
CA SER A 204 29.38 -2.83 -2.11
C SER A 204 30.87 -2.87 -2.50
N GLU A 205 31.40 -4.05 -2.84
CA GLU A 205 32.78 -4.21 -3.29
C GLU A 205 33.08 -3.47 -4.61
N ILE A 206 32.10 -3.39 -5.51
CA ILE A 206 32.23 -2.65 -6.77
C ILE A 206 32.19 -1.14 -6.51
N LEU A 207 31.29 -0.65 -5.66
CA LEU A 207 31.08 0.79 -5.45
C LEU A 207 32.12 1.42 -4.52
N ASN A 208 32.49 0.76 -3.42
CA ASN A 208 33.36 1.32 -2.38
C ASN A 208 34.69 1.89 -2.92
N PRO A 209 35.42 1.23 -3.85
CA PRO A 209 36.66 1.76 -4.39
C PRO A 209 36.49 3.12 -5.08
N TYR A 210 35.43 3.30 -5.86
CA TYR A 210 35.15 4.54 -6.60
C TYR A 210 34.86 5.72 -5.66
N PHE A 211 34.28 5.47 -4.48
CA PHE A 211 33.92 6.52 -3.52
C PHE A 211 34.91 6.68 -2.37
N SER A 212 35.79 5.70 -2.13
CA SER A 212 36.78 5.70 -1.03
C SER A 212 37.71 6.92 -1.00
N THR A 213 38.01 7.48 -2.17
CA THR A 213 38.87 8.67 -2.33
C THR A 213 38.09 9.98 -2.39
N THR A 214 36.75 9.91 -2.32
CA THR A 214 35.85 11.05 -2.41
C THR A 214 35.25 11.40 -1.04
N ASP A 215 34.73 12.62 -0.88
CA ASP A 215 33.99 13.06 0.31
C ASP A 215 32.57 12.44 0.39
N ILE A 216 32.38 11.21 -0.10
CA ILE A 216 31.08 10.54 -0.22
C ILE A 216 31.14 9.17 0.46
N LYS A 217 30.20 8.93 1.38
CA LYS A 217 29.97 7.63 2.00
C LYS A 217 28.80 6.95 1.31
N VAL A 218 29.01 5.71 0.86
CA VAL A 218 27.99 4.88 0.24
C VAL A 218 27.65 3.70 1.14
N LYS A 219 26.36 3.46 1.37
CA LYS A 219 25.83 2.27 2.06
C LYS A 219 24.87 1.56 1.11
N VAL A 220 25.02 0.26 0.95
CA VAL A 220 24.17 -0.58 0.10
C VAL A 220 23.38 -1.52 1.02
N LYS A 221 22.11 -1.78 0.67
CA LYS A 221 21.27 -2.76 1.34
C LYS A 221 20.40 -3.49 0.33
N VAL A 222 20.38 -4.82 0.38
CA VAL A 222 19.53 -5.68 -0.44
C VAL A 222 18.73 -6.58 0.50
N GLU A 223 17.42 -6.32 0.57
CA GLU A 223 16.51 -7.11 1.41
C GLU A 223 16.14 -8.42 0.68
N GLN A 224 16.10 -9.56 1.38
CA GLN A 224 15.88 -10.88 0.78
C GLN A 224 14.53 -10.94 0.04
N GLU A 225 13.51 -10.27 0.59
CA GLU A 225 12.17 -10.17 0.02
C GLU A 225 12.14 -9.37 -1.29
N MET A 226 13.16 -8.56 -1.56
CA MET A 226 13.27 -7.79 -2.81
C MET A 226 13.94 -8.57 -3.94
N CYS A 227 14.45 -9.77 -3.66
CA CYS A 227 14.94 -10.71 -4.64
C CYS A 227 13.84 -11.73 -5.02
N GLN A 228 13.31 -11.62 -6.25
CA GLN A 228 12.16 -12.36 -6.76
C GLN A 228 12.57 -13.27 -7.91
N VAL A 229 11.98 -14.47 -7.97
CA VAL A 229 12.16 -15.46 -9.03
C VAL A 229 10.81 -15.78 -9.67
N GLN A 230 10.84 -16.37 -10.87
CA GLN A 230 9.61 -16.81 -11.53
C GLN A 230 8.98 -17.99 -10.77
N ASN A 231 7.98 -17.69 -9.94
CA ASN A 231 7.20 -18.67 -9.19
C ASN A 231 6.35 -19.52 -10.15
N ARG A 232 6.71 -20.80 -10.35
CA ARG A 232 5.94 -21.69 -11.24
C ARG A 232 4.68 -22.29 -10.60
N SER A 233 4.58 -22.35 -9.28
CA SER A 233 3.34 -22.61 -8.53
C SER A 233 3.68 -22.89 -7.07
N VAL A 234 3.67 -21.88 -6.22
CA VAL A 234 3.63 -22.11 -4.77
C VAL A 234 2.15 -22.16 -4.40
N LEU A 235 1.67 -23.33 -4.00
CA LEU A 235 0.34 -23.44 -3.38
C LEU A 235 0.27 -22.41 -2.26
N PRO A 236 -0.78 -21.56 -2.22
CA PRO A 236 -0.91 -20.58 -1.17
C PRO A 236 -0.82 -21.26 0.21
N PRO A 237 -0.26 -20.59 1.22
CA PRO A 237 -0.27 -21.09 2.59
C PRO A 237 -1.69 -21.51 2.99
N LEU A 238 -1.81 -22.53 3.84
CA LEU A 238 -3.11 -23.06 4.30
C LEU A 238 -4.05 -21.95 4.79
N THR A 239 -3.52 -20.96 5.50
CA THR A 239 -4.28 -19.79 5.98
C THR A 239 -4.86 -18.98 4.83
N SER A 240 -4.08 -18.67 3.80
CA SER A 240 -4.56 -17.98 2.60
C SER A 240 -5.60 -18.80 1.85
N LEU A 241 -5.42 -20.11 1.75
CA LEU A 241 -6.39 -21.01 1.14
C LEU A 241 -7.75 -20.96 1.87
N LEU A 242 -7.74 -21.02 3.21
CA LEU A 242 -8.95 -20.91 4.03
C LEU A 242 -9.68 -19.58 3.81
N VAL A 243 -8.93 -18.47 3.73
CA VAL A 243 -9.51 -17.15 3.44
C VAL A 243 -10.10 -17.10 2.03
N ILE A 244 -9.41 -17.65 1.03
CA ILE A 244 -9.95 -17.74 -0.34
C ILE A 244 -11.26 -18.54 -0.36
N ILE A 245 -11.29 -19.70 0.30
CA ILE A 245 -12.50 -20.53 0.41
C ILE A 245 -13.65 -19.74 1.07
N LEU A 246 -13.37 -18.98 2.13
CA LEU A 246 -14.36 -18.12 2.79
C LEU A 246 -14.96 -17.09 1.82
N PHE A 247 -14.13 -16.38 1.07
CA PHE A 247 -14.59 -15.36 0.10
C PHE A 247 -15.33 -15.99 -1.09
N VAL A 248 -14.90 -17.16 -1.57
CA VAL A 248 -15.58 -17.92 -2.63
C VAL A 248 -16.94 -18.45 -2.15
N ALA A 249 -17.01 -19.01 -0.94
CA ALA A 249 -18.28 -19.49 -0.36
C ALA A 249 -19.28 -18.35 -0.20
N LEU A 250 -18.81 -17.20 0.27
CA LEU A 250 -19.58 -15.98 0.38
C LEU A 250 -20.08 -15.47 -0.97
N LEU A 251 -19.22 -15.46 -2.00
CA LEU A 251 -19.63 -15.15 -3.38
C LEU A 251 -20.72 -16.12 -3.85
N GLY A 252 -20.58 -17.41 -3.55
CA GLY A 252 -21.59 -18.43 -3.82
C GLY A 252 -22.93 -18.15 -3.15
N ILE A 253 -22.93 -17.72 -1.88
CA ILE A 253 -24.14 -17.30 -1.14
C ILE A 253 -24.80 -16.10 -1.82
N ILE A 254 -24.02 -15.12 -2.29
CA ILE A 254 -24.54 -13.92 -2.97
C ILE A 254 -25.17 -14.29 -4.31
N VAL A 255 -24.51 -15.15 -5.09
CA VAL A 255 -25.04 -15.65 -6.37
C VAL A 255 -26.32 -16.44 -6.12
N LEU A 256 -26.33 -17.36 -5.16
CA LEU A 256 -27.51 -18.14 -4.78
C LEU A 256 -28.66 -17.24 -4.33
N ALA A 257 -28.40 -16.25 -3.46
CA ALA A 257 -29.41 -15.30 -3.00
C ALA A 257 -29.97 -14.44 -4.13
N THR A 258 -29.14 -14.08 -5.11
CA THR A 258 -29.55 -13.28 -6.27
C THR A 258 -30.40 -14.10 -7.23
N ILE A 259 -30.01 -15.33 -7.54
CA ILE A 259 -30.78 -16.28 -8.34
C ILE A 259 -32.13 -16.57 -7.66
N THR A 260 -32.10 -16.90 -6.37
CA THR A 260 -33.30 -17.18 -5.58
C THR A 260 -34.27 -16.00 -5.61
N HIS A 261 -33.78 -14.77 -5.44
CA HIS A 261 -34.63 -13.58 -5.52
C HIS A 261 -35.21 -13.35 -6.93
N TYR A 262 -34.47 -13.70 -7.98
CA TYR A 262 -34.93 -13.54 -9.36
C TYR A 262 -36.06 -14.53 -9.73
N PHE A 263 -35.95 -15.78 -9.27
CA PHE A 263 -36.92 -16.83 -9.60
C PHE A 263 -38.14 -16.90 -8.67
N ILE A 264 -38.03 -16.38 -7.44
CA ILE A 264 -39.10 -16.44 -6.44
C ILE A 264 -39.96 -15.18 -6.51
N SER A 265 -41.27 -15.35 -6.72
CA SER A 265 -42.25 -14.25 -6.60
C SER A 265 -42.37 -13.79 -5.14
N ASN A 266 -42.45 -12.46 -4.92
CA ASN A 266 -42.50 -11.82 -3.59
C ASN A 266 -43.56 -12.42 -2.65
N ASP A 267 -44.63 -13.01 -3.17
CA ASP A 267 -45.74 -13.59 -2.40
C ASP A 267 -45.40 -14.90 -1.67
N THR A 268 -44.25 -15.52 -1.97
CA THR A 268 -43.85 -16.82 -1.39
C THR A 268 -42.81 -16.70 -0.25
N ILE A 269 -42.38 -15.50 0.11
CA ILE A 269 -41.39 -15.26 1.16
C ILE A 269 -42.03 -15.41 2.55
N THR A 270 -42.05 -16.63 3.09
CA THR A 270 -42.73 -16.94 4.36
C THR A 270 -41.80 -17.42 5.49
N GLY A 271 -40.50 -17.56 5.24
CA GLY A 271 -39.54 -18.11 6.23
C GLY A 271 -38.38 -17.20 6.60
N LYS A 272 -38.02 -17.13 7.90
CA LYS A 272 -36.85 -16.39 8.41
C LYS A 272 -35.53 -16.76 7.72
N LYS A 273 -35.35 -18.03 7.35
CA LYS A 273 -34.15 -18.49 6.60
C LYS A 273 -34.06 -17.87 5.22
N MET A 274 -35.21 -17.77 4.53
CA MET A 274 -35.30 -17.14 3.22
C MET A 274 -35.09 -15.63 3.32
N GLU A 275 -35.60 -14.98 4.38
CA GLU A 275 -35.35 -13.56 4.65
C GLU A 275 -33.85 -13.26 4.83
N ILE A 276 -33.15 -14.09 5.61
CA ILE A 276 -31.69 -13.96 5.82
C ILE A 276 -30.94 -14.20 4.51
N LEU A 277 -31.30 -15.23 3.72
CA LEU A 277 -30.66 -15.49 2.43
C LEU A 277 -30.87 -14.30 1.47
N LEU A 278 -32.09 -13.78 1.36
CA LEU A 278 -32.42 -12.64 0.50
C LEU A 278 -31.75 -11.33 0.95
N ALA A 279 -31.25 -11.26 2.19
CA ALA A 279 -30.43 -10.13 2.64
C ALA A 279 -29.09 -10.04 1.88
N PHE A 280 -28.57 -11.16 1.36
CA PHE A 280 -27.37 -11.22 0.51
C PHE A 280 -27.65 -11.00 -0.99
N SER A 281 -28.92 -10.86 -1.39
CA SER A 281 -29.28 -10.68 -2.80
C SER A 281 -28.65 -9.41 -3.37
N LEU A 282 -27.81 -9.56 -4.40
CA LEU A 282 -27.17 -8.44 -5.07
C LEU A 282 -28.23 -7.56 -5.73
N TYR A 283 -29.21 -8.13 -6.43
CA TYR A 283 -30.29 -7.38 -7.07
C TYR A 283 -31.05 -6.46 -6.07
N LYS A 284 -31.44 -7.01 -4.91
CA LYS A 284 -32.15 -6.24 -3.87
C LYS A 284 -31.29 -5.09 -3.34
N ASN A 285 -30.04 -5.39 -3.01
CA ASN A 285 -29.13 -4.44 -2.40
C ASN A 285 -28.71 -3.35 -3.39
N THR A 286 -28.51 -3.69 -4.67
CA THR A 286 -28.20 -2.73 -5.74
C THR A 286 -29.36 -1.78 -5.99
N LYS A 287 -30.60 -2.29 -6.07
CA LYS A 287 -31.79 -1.43 -6.20
C LYS A 287 -31.95 -0.51 -4.98
N ALA A 288 -31.67 -1.00 -3.78
CA ALA A 288 -31.69 -0.18 -2.57
C ALA A 288 -30.53 0.84 -2.51
N LEU A 289 -29.35 0.50 -3.05
CA LEU A 289 -28.17 1.37 -3.07
C LEU A 289 -28.37 2.57 -4.00
N PHE A 290 -29.00 2.34 -5.15
CA PHE A 290 -29.35 3.40 -6.12
C PHE A 290 -30.73 4.02 -5.88
N SER A 291 -31.42 3.62 -4.80
CA SER A 291 -32.69 4.24 -4.43
C SER A 291 -32.47 5.67 -3.95
N LEU A 292 -33.31 6.58 -4.44
CA LEU A 292 -33.38 7.97 -3.99
C LEU A 292 -34.46 8.18 -2.92
N GLU A 293 -35.08 7.10 -2.43
CA GLU A 293 -36.05 7.14 -1.32
C GLU A 293 -35.38 7.60 -0.02
N ARG A 294 -36.05 8.47 0.73
CA ARG A 294 -35.51 9.15 1.92
C ARG A 294 -36.39 8.89 3.12
N SER A 295 -35.79 8.75 4.30
CA SER A 295 -36.57 8.77 5.54
C SER A 295 -36.89 10.22 5.92
N ARG A 296 -38.04 10.45 6.55
CA ARG A 296 -38.45 11.81 6.99
C ARG A 296 -37.53 12.42 8.05
N ASP A 297 -36.68 11.59 8.67
CA ASP A 297 -35.79 11.96 9.77
C ASP A 297 -34.33 12.18 9.30
N ASP A 298 -34.04 12.09 8.01
CA ASP A 298 -32.69 12.29 7.46
C ASP A 298 -32.35 13.78 7.24
N ILE A 299 -31.09 14.15 7.53
CA ILE A 299 -30.58 15.51 7.28
C ILE A 299 -29.92 15.53 5.90
N GLU A 300 -30.59 16.11 4.91
CA GLU A 300 -30.19 16.03 3.49
C GLU A 300 -28.78 16.55 3.21
N SER A 301 -28.42 17.70 3.79
CA SER A 301 -27.11 18.34 3.58
C SER A 301 -25.93 17.47 4.03
N ILE A 302 -26.13 16.60 5.04
CA ILE A 302 -25.08 15.71 5.55
C ILE A 302 -24.66 14.69 4.49
N HIS A 303 -25.58 14.22 3.64
CA HIS A 303 -25.24 13.26 2.59
C HIS A 303 -24.28 13.86 1.56
N GLY A 304 -24.52 15.10 1.13
CA GLY A 304 -23.62 15.82 0.22
C GLY A 304 -22.23 16.04 0.83
N ILE A 305 -22.19 16.46 2.11
CA ILE A 305 -20.92 16.65 2.84
C ILE A 305 -20.16 15.33 2.94
N ARG A 306 -20.83 14.21 3.24
CA ARG A 306 -20.20 12.88 3.29
C ARG A 306 -19.61 12.46 1.95
N ALA A 307 -20.35 12.66 0.85
CA ALA A 307 -19.88 12.31 -0.49
C ALA A 307 -18.63 13.10 -0.88
N MET A 308 -18.65 14.42 -0.65
CA MET A 308 -17.51 15.29 -0.94
C MET A 308 -16.27 14.90 -0.11
N ASN A 309 -16.44 14.69 1.20
CA ASN A 309 -15.33 14.27 2.07
C ASN A 309 -14.80 12.88 1.72
N ALA A 310 -15.67 11.93 1.36
CA ALA A 310 -15.24 10.59 0.94
C ALA A 310 -14.42 10.64 -0.35
N PHE A 311 -14.85 11.42 -1.35
CA PHE A 311 -14.13 11.58 -2.60
C PHE A 311 -12.76 12.24 -2.38
N MET A 312 -12.71 13.33 -1.63
CA MET A 312 -11.46 14.02 -1.36
C MET A 312 -10.49 13.20 -0.49
N LEU A 313 -11.01 12.40 0.45
CA LEU A 313 -10.20 11.45 1.22
C LEU A 313 -9.56 10.38 0.32
N LEU A 314 -10.30 9.89 -0.68
CA LEU A 314 -9.76 8.96 -1.69
C LEU A 314 -8.64 9.61 -2.50
N VAL A 315 -8.85 10.84 -2.97
CA VAL A 315 -7.83 11.63 -3.70
C VAL A 315 -6.57 11.78 -2.84
N SER A 316 -6.73 12.08 -1.55
CA SER A 316 -5.62 12.23 -0.62
C SER A 316 -4.83 10.94 -0.41
N HIS A 317 -5.49 9.82 -0.15
CA HIS A 317 -4.79 8.54 -0.04
C HIS A 317 -4.13 8.12 -1.35
N LYS A 318 -4.75 8.40 -2.50
CA LYS A 318 -4.15 8.12 -3.81
C LYS A 318 -2.90 8.97 -4.05
N SER A 319 -2.91 10.25 -3.65
CA SER A 319 -1.74 11.13 -3.75
C SER A 319 -0.53 10.58 -2.98
N MET A 320 -0.76 9.93 -1.83
CA MET A 320 0.31 9.27 -1.08
C MET A 320 0.91 8.07 -1.81
N ALA A 321 0.05 7.20 -2.35
CA ALA A 321 0.51 6.05 -3.13
C ALA A 321 1.32 6.49 -4.37
N MET A 322 1.02 7.67 -4.92
CA MET A 322 1.71 8.22 -6.08
C MET A 322 3.21 8.51 -5.84
N PHE A 323 3.65 8.68 -4.59
CA PHE A 323 5.05 8.93 -4.27
C PHE A 323 5.96 7.71 -4.48
N PHE A 324 5.40 6.50 -4.52
CA PHE A 324 6.14 5.28 -4.82
C PHE A 324 6.41 5.10 -6.31
N ASN A 325 5.68 5.81 -7.18
CA ASN A 325 5.89 5.71 -8.62
C ASN A 325 7.27 6.27 -9.02
N PRO A 326 7.98 5.62 -9.96
CA PRO A 326 9.21 6.16 -10.51
C PRO A 326 8.90 7.32 -11.45
N TYR A 327 9.40 8.51 -11.14
CA TYR A 327 9.30 9.68 -12.01
C TYR A 327 10.65 9.98 -12.65
N THR A 328 10.66 10.20 -13.96
CA THR A 328 11.83 10.72 -14.68
C THR A 328 12.20 12.13 -14.22
N ASN A 329 11.21 12.96 -13.88
CA ASN A 329 11.43 14.27 -13.27
C ASN A 329 10.81 14.29 -11.88
N ARG A 330 11.56 13.72 -10.92
CA ARG A 330 11.14 13.65 -9.51
C ARG A 330 11.16 15.03 -8.86
N THR A 331 12.10 15.90 -9.24
CA THR A 331 12.21 17.27 -8.72
C THR A 331 10.98 18.12 -9.03
N ALA A 332 10.50 18.11 -10.29
CA ALA A 332 9.27 18.84 -10.63
C ALA A 332 8.04 18.32 -9.85
N MET A 333 7.98 17.01 -9.60
CA MET A 333 6.93 16.43 -8.77
C MET A 333 7.02 16.95 -7.33
N THR A 334 8.22 17.00 -6.72
CA THR A 334 8.39 17.43 -5.32
C THR A 334 8.09 18.92 -5.17
N GLU A 335 8.54 19.75 -6.11
CA GLU A 335 8.25 21.18 -6.13
C GLU A 335 6.77 21.48 -6.32
N LEU A 336 6.10 20.76 -7.23
CA LEU A 336 4.66 20.92 -7.44
C LEU A 336 3.87 20.56 -6.18
N LEU A 337 4.19 19.42 -5.57
CA LEU A 337 3.57 18.98 -4.32
C LEU A 337 4.00 19.84 -3.12
N GLY A 338 5.12 20.56 -3.18
CA GLY A 338 5.53 21.54 -2.19
C GLY A 338 4.65 22.80 -2.15
N LYS A 339 3.87 23.07 -3.21
CA LYS A 339 3.05 24.29 -3.28
C LYS A 339 1.92 24.28 -2.24
N PRO A 340 1.62 25.42 -1.57
CA PRO A 340 0.61 25.48 -0.51
C PRO A 340 -0.78 25.00 -0.92
N TRP A 341 -1.23 25.27 -2.16
CA TRP A 341 -2.57 24.88 -2.61
C TRP A 341 -2.75 23.36 -2.69
N THR A 342 -1.68 22.58 -2.85
CA THR A 342 -1.75 21.11 -2.92
C THR A 342 -2.09 20.46 -1.58
N VAL A 343 -2.06 21.21 -0.47
CA VAL A 343 -2.45 20.72 0.86
C VAL A 343 -3.87 20.17 0.85
N VAL A 344 -4.77 20.76 0.05
CA VAL A 344 -6.14 20.27 -0.13
C VAL A 344 -6.14 18.84 -0.67
N ALA A 345 -5.30 18.52 -1.65
CA ALA A 345 -5.24 17.16 -2.18
C ALA A 345 -4.44 16.22 -1.27
N ARG A 346 -3.42 16.73 -0.57
CA ARG A 346 -2.48 15.89 0.16
C ARG A 346 -2.99 15.55 1.57
N ALA A 347 -3.56 16.50 2.32
CA ALA A 347 -3.84 16.33 3.76
C ALA A 347 -5.12 15.53 4.04
N ALA A 348 -4.98 14.24 4.33
CA ALA A 348 -6.12 13.35 4.63
C ALA A 348 -6.92 13.80 5.87
N SER A 349 -6.24 14.41 6.84
CA SER A 349 -6.81 14.92 8.10
C SER A 349 -7.95 15.92 7.87
N LEU A 350 -7.84 16.76 6.83
CA LEU A 350 -8.88 17.74 6.44
C LEU A 350 -10.23 17.08 6.14
N TYR A 351 -10.22 15.81 5.71
CA TYR A 351 -11.43 15.09 5.32
C TYR A 351 -11.88 14.07 6.36
N THR A 352 -10.96 13.56 7.21
CA THR A 352 -11.34 12.69 8.33
C THR A 352 -12.02 13.46 9.46
N ASP A 353 -11.61 14.71 9.72
CA ASP A 353 -12.16 15.53 10.80
C ASP A 353 -13.66 15.81 10.63
N PRO A 354 -14.17 16.17 9.42
CA PRO A 354 -15.60 16.25 9.17
C PRO A 354 -16.36 14.94 9.40
N PHE A 355 -15.77 13.77 9.11
CA PHE A 355 -16.43 12.49 9.41
C PHE A 355 -16.61 12.27 10.92
N ILE A 356 -15.59 12.61 11.72
CA ILE A 356 -15.66 12.55 13.18
C ILE A 356 -16.70 13.55 13.70
N LEU A 357 -16.71 14.78 13.18
CA LEU A 357 -17.70 15.80 13.54
C LEU A 357 -19.12 15.34 13.24
N LEU A 358 -19.37 14.81 12.04
CA LEU A 358 -20.68 14.29 11.64
C LEU A 358 -21.12 13.11 12.51
N SER A 359 -20.20 12.23 12.89
CA SER A 359 -20.47 11.12 13.81
C SER A 359 -20.90 11.62 15.20
N GLY A 360 -20.18 12.63 15.73
CA GLY A 360 -20.51 13.28 17.00
C GLY A 360 -21.86 14.01 16.97
N LEU A 361 -22.14 14.73 15.89
CA LEU A 361 -23.42 15.43 15.66
C LEU A 361 -24.60 14.46 15.68
N LEU A 362 -24.53 13.39 14.88
CA LEU A 362 -25.62 12.41 14.76
C LEU A 362 -25.81 11.60 16.04
N THR A 363 -24.71 11.25 16.72
CA THR A 363 -24.76 10.57 18.02
C THR A 363 -25.44 11.46 19.06
N SER A 364 -25.05 12.73 19.13
CA SER A 364 -25.65 13.70 20.04
C SER A 364 -27.14 13.90 19.73
N TYR A 365 -27.49 14.13 18.46
CA TYR A 365 -28.87 14.31 18.02
C TYR A 365 -29.76 13.11 18.39
N ALA A 366 -29.28 11.89 18.13
CA ALA A 366 -30.01 10.67 18.46
C ALA A 366 -30.21 10.48 19.98
N PHE A 367 -29.18 10.73 20.78
CA PHE A 367 -29.26 10.60 22.24
C PHE A 367 -30.13 11.68 22.89
N PHE A 368 -30.03 12.94 22.44
CA PHE A 368 -30.92 14.01 22.90
C PHE A 368 -32.39 13.69 22.62
N ARG A 369 -32.70 13.16 21.43
CA ARG A 369 -34.06 12.75 21.07
C ARG A 369 -34.58 11.62 21.97
N GLN A 370 -33.76 10.60 22.25
CA GLN A 370 -34.15 9.50 23.16
C GLN A 370 -34.42 9.99 24.58
N LEU A 371 -33.54 10.84 25.11
CA LEU A 371 -33.68 11.41 26.45
C LEU A 371 -34.91 12.32 26.57
N ASN A 372 -35.17 13.17 25.56
CA ASN A 372 -36.35 14.05 25.53
C ASN A 372 -37.66 13.27 25.37
N ALA A 373 -37.64 12.09 24.75
CA ALA A 373 -38.76 11.17 24.69
C ALA A 373 -38.99 10.38 26.00
N GLY A 374 -38.19 10.63 27.06
CA GLY A 374 -38.30 9.97 28.35
C GLY A 374 -37.70 8.56 28.39
N HIS A 375 -36.96 8.15 27.35
CA HIS A 375 -36.29 6.85 27.33
C HIS A 375 -34.90 6.94 27.98
N SER A 376 -34.52 5.89 28.70
CA SER A 376 -33.15 5.74 29.20
C SER A 376 -32.18 5.44 28.05
N LEU A 377 -30.94 5.95 28.17
CA LEU A 377 -29.88 5.65 27.21
C LEU A 377 -29.47 4.19 27.34
N ASN A 378 -29.88 3.36 26.38
CA ASN A 378 -29.41 1.98 26.27
C ASN A 378 -28.02 1.94 25.62
N ILE A 379 -27.00 2.35 26.39
CA ILE A 379 -25.61 2.45 25.94
C ILE A 379 -25.10 1.10 25.39
N PRO A 380 -25.23 -0.04 26.11
CA PRO A 380 -24.71 -1.31 25.62
C PRO A 380 -25.33 -1.73 24.29
N LYS A 381 -26.65 -1.54 24.13
CA LYS A 381 -27.37 -1.85 22.89
C LYS A 381 -26.90 -0.99 21.73
N SER A 382 -26.72 0.32 21.96
CA SER A 382 -26.25 1.27 20.95
C SER A 382 -24.81 0.96 20.51
N TYR A 383 -23.95 0.55 21.46
CA TYR A 383 -22.58 0.15 21.20
C TYR A 383 -22.50 -1.16 20.41
N ILE A 384 -23.29 -2.17 20.81
CA ILE A 384 -23.37 -3.47 20.13
C ILE A 384 -23.87 -3.30 18.68
N SER A 385 -24.93 -2.51 18.46
CA SER A 385 -25.44 -2.18 17.12
C SER A 385 -24.34 -1.57 16.23
N ARG A 386 -23.57 -0.62 16.78
CA ARG A 386 -22.44 -0.01 16.08
C ARG A 386 -21.34 -1.02 15.73
N LEU A 387 -20.97 -1.88 16.67
CA LEU A 387 -19.94 -2.91 16.43
C LEU A 387 -20.37 -3.89 15.35
N PHE A 388 -21.61 -4.38 15.38
CA PHE A 388 -22.13 -5.28 14.33
C PHE A 388 -22.19 -4.63 12.95
N ARG A 389 -22.26 -3.30 12.88
CA ARG A 389 -22.18 -2.56 11.62
C ARG A 389 -20.75 -2.46 11.08
N ILE A 390 -19.75 -2.18 11.92
CA ILE A 390 -18.38 -1.85 11.49
C ILE A 390 -17.47 -3.08 11.41
N LEU A 391 -17.57 -3.98 12.40
CA LEU A 391 -16.62 -5.07 12.59
C LEU A 391 -16.62 -6.08 11.43
N PRO A 392 -17.76 -6.51 10.85
CA PRO A 392 -17.76 -7.47 9.76
C PRO A 392 -17.04 -6.97 8.50
N THR A 393 -17.29 -5.70 8.13
CA THR A 393 -16.64 -5.08 6.96
C THR A 393 -15.16 -4.84 7.20
N LEU A 394 -14.78 -4.40 8.40
CA LEU A 394 -13.38 -4.19 8.76
C LEU A 394 -12.62 -5.53 8.79
N GLY A 395 -13.21 -6.56 9.38
CA GLY A 395 -12.61 -7.90 9.44
C GLY A 395 -12.35 -8.46 8.04
N ALA A 396 -13.32 -8.35 7.13
CA ALA A 396 -13.12 -8.81 5.76
C ALA A 396 -12.09 -7.99 4.98
N LEU A 397 -12.04 -6.67 5.17
CA LEU A 397 -10.98 -5.85 4.58
C LEU A 397 -9.59 -6.29 5.08
N ILE A 398 -9.43 -6.53 6.39
CA ILE A 398 -8.18 -7.05 6.96
C ILE A 398 -7.81 -8.40 6.34
N LEU A 399 -8.75 -9.36 6.30
CA LEU A 399 -8.49 -10.67 5.72
C LEU A 399 -8.10 -10.59 4.24
N PHE A 400 -8.80 -9.76 3.47
CA PHE A 400 -8.51 -9.53 2.05
C PHE A 400 -7.11 -8.97 1.85
N CYS A 401 -6.78 -7.85 2.51
CA CYS A 401 -5.49 -7.19 2.36
C CYS A 401 -4.31 -8.04 2.88
N THR A 402 -4.55 -8.92 3.85
CA THR A 402 -3.51 -9.74 4.48
C THR A 402 -3.21 -11.01 3.70
N PHE A 403 -4.24 -11.67 3.15
CA PHE A 403 -4.10 -13.03 2.62
C PHE A 403 -4.37 -13.15 1.12
N ILE A 404 -5.24 -12.29 0.56
CA ILE A 404 -5.62 -12.35 -0.85
C ILE A 404 -4.81 -11.35 -1.67
N LEU A 405 -4.76 -10.08 -1.23
CA LEU A 405 -4.13 -9.01 -1.99
C LEU A 405 -2.68 -9.31 -2.40
N PRO A 406 -1.79 -9.86 -1.54
CA PRO A 406 -0.42 -10.18 -1.95
C PRO A 406 -0.30 -11.22 -3.08
N LEU A 407 -1.34 -12.05 -3.26
CA LEU A 407 -1.38 -13.10 -4.30
C LEU A 407 -1.91 -12.59 -5.65
N LEU A 408 -2.51 -11.40 -5.69
CA LEU A 408 -3.12 -10.86 -6.92
C LEU A 408 -2.11 -10.24 -7.89
N GLY A 409 -0.86 -10.03 -7.46
CA GLY A 409 0.14 -9.35 -8.27
C GLY A 409 1.57 -9.65 -7.88
N SER A 410 2.47 -9.16 -8.72
CA SER A 410 3.92 -9.15 -8.52
C SER A 410 4.49 -7.87 -9.13
N GLY A 411 5.70 -7.49 -8.74
CA GLY A 411 6.37 -6.34 -9.33
C GLY A 411 7.59 -5.86 -8.54
N PRO A 412 8.36 -4.90 -9.09
CA PRO A 412 9.60 -4.39 -8.51
C PRO A 412 9.51 -3.98 -7.04
N GLN A 413 8.41 -3.31 -6.67
CA GLN A 413 8.17 -2.77 -5.33
C GLN A 413 6.98 -3.43 -4.63
N TRP A 414 6.41 -4.50 -5.21
CA TRP A 414 5.23 -5.16 -4.64
C TRP A 414 5.50 -5.70 -3.24
N ASN A 415 6.68 -6.27 -3.01
CA ASN A 415 7.03 -6.81 -1.70
C ASN A 415 7.23 -5.72 -0.63
N LEU A 416 7.76 -4.54 -1.04
CA LEU A 416 7.89 -3.38 -0.15
C LEU A 416 6.53 -2.79 0.23
N VAL A 417 5.61 -2.65 -0.74
CA VAL A 417 4.36 -1.89 -0.56
C VAL A 417 3.20 -2.80 -0.13
N VAL A 418 3.08 -4.01 -0.64
CA VAL A 418 1.92 -4.90 -0.38
C VAL A 418 2.29 -6.00 0.61
N SER A 419 3.32 -6.79 0.29
CA SER A 419 3.67 -7.97 1.10
C SER A 419 4.10 -7.57 2.52
N HIS A 420 4.91 -6.53 2.67
CA HIS A 420 5.34 -6.04 3.98
C HIS A 420 4.15 -5.55 4.85
N HIS A 421 3.17 -4.85 4.27
CA HIS A 421 1.95 -4.47 5.02
C HIS A 421 1.12 -5.68 5.42
N ALA A 422 1.04 -6.70 4.56
CA ALA A 422 0.36 -7.94 4.89
C ALA A 422 1.02 -8.66 6.07
N GLU A 423 2.36 -8.73 6.14
CA GLU A 423 3.07 -9.31 7.28
C GLU A 423 2.82 -8.56 8.61
N ILE A 424 2.82 -7.22 8.58
CA ILE A 424 2.44 -6.40 9.75
C ILE A 424 1.00 -6.75 10.17
N CYS A 425 0.09 -6.91 9.22
CA CYS A 425 -1.29 -7.28 9.53
C CYS A 425 -1.43 -8.67 10.13
N LYS A 426 -0.65 -9.67 9.70
CA LYS A 426 -0.67 -11.02 10.29
C LYS A 426 -0.36 -11.01 11.80
N THR A 427 0.48 -10.10 12.26
CA THR A 427 0.88 -10.00 13.68
C THR A 427 0.01 -9.03 14.49
N THR A 428 -0.54 -7.98 13.87
CA THR A 428 -1.21 -6.88 14.57
C THR A 428 -2.71 -6.72 14.30
N TRP A 429 -3.33 -7.60 13.49
CA TRP A 429 -4.75 -7.51 13.12
C TRP A 429 -5.71 -7.37 14.31
N TRP A 430 -5.44 -8.05 15.42
CA TRP A 430 -6.29 -8.03 16.62
C TRP A 430 -6.43 -6.63 17.22
N ARG A 431 -5.41 -5.77 17.05
CA ARG A 431 -5.43 -4.37 17.52
C ARG A 431 -6.49 -3.54 16.79
N ASN A 432 -6.70 -3.81 15.50
CA ASN A 432 -7.74 -3.15 14.70
C ASN A 432 -9.16 -3.57 15.14
N LEU A 433 -9.36 -4.85 15.48
CA LEU A 433 -10.67 -5.33 15.94
C LEU A 433 -11.07 -4.77 17.31
N LEU A 434 -10.08 -4.47 18.16
CA LEU A 434 -10.27 -3.79 19.43
C LEU A 434 -10.30 -2.26 19.30
N PHE A 435 -10.10 -1.71 18.10
CA PHE A 435 -10.02 -0.26 17.83
C PHE A 435 -8.94 0.47 18.66
N ILE A 436 -7.86 -0.23 19.07
CA ILE A 436 -6.76 0.33 19.88
C ILE A 436 -5.47 0.53 19.07
N HIS A 437 -5.50 0.22 17.78
CA HIS A 437 -4.34 0.29 16.87
C HIS A 437 -3.70 1.69 16.80
N ASN A 438 -4.45 2.75 17.13
CA ASN A 438 -3.96 4.13 17.18
C ASN A 438 -2.91 4.39 18.28
N TYR A 439 -2.82 3.55 19.32
CA TYR A 439 -1.89 3.76 20.44
C TYR A 439 -0.47 3.22 20.20
N PHE A 440 -0.27 2.38 19.18
CA PHE A 440 0.97 1.60 19.02
C PHE A 440 1.91 2.14 17.93
N GLY A 441 1.76 3.43 17.61
CA GLY A 441 2.53 4.10 16.57
C GLY A 441 2.13 3.65 15.16
N PHE A 442 2.37 4.51 14.18
CA PHE A 442 1.96 4.23 12.82
C PHE A 442 2.70 3.02 12.24
N LYS A 443 4.04 2.93 12.35
CA LYS A 443 4.88 1.90 11.69
C LYS A 443 4.31 0.48 11.78
N ASN A 444 3.72 0.13 12.92
CA ASN A 444 3.19 -1.20 13.24
C ASN A 444 1.64 -1.30 13.14
N MET A 445 0.99 -0.28 12.61
CA MET A 445 -0.48 -0.25 12.45
C MET A 445 -0.89 -1.06 11.21
N CYS A 446 -1.68 -2.11 11.39
CA CYS A 446 -2.32 -2.77 10.25
C CYS A 446 -3.39 -1.85 9.63
N LEU A 447 -3.42 -1.71 8.30
CA LEU A 447 -4.35 -0.85 7.54
C LEU A 447 -4.48 0.59 8.07
N THR A 448 -3.46 1.39 7.82
CA THR A 448 -3.33 2.81 8.23
C THR A 448 -4.56 3.71 8.05
N HIS A 449 -5.30 3.50 6.98
CA HIS A 449 -6.49 4.27 6.64
C HIS A 449 -7.65 4.03 7.64
N THR A 450 -7.60 2.98 8.47
CA THR A 450 -8.62 2.67 9.51
C THR A 450 -8.45 3.48 10.80
N HIS A 451 -7.43 4.35 10.91
CA HIS A 451 -7.17 5.14 12.12
C HIS A 451 -8.38 5.95 12.56
N HIS A 452 -9.05 6.61 11.60
CA HIS A 452 -10.24 7.42 11.86
C HIS A 452 -11.39 6.58 12.44
N VAL A 453 -11.57 5.33 11.99
CA VAL A 453 -12.59 4.40 12.51
C VAL A 453 -12.28 4.03 13.97
N GLY A 454 -11.01 3.85 14.30
CA GLY A 454 -10.56 3.66 15.68
C GLY A 454 -10.90 4.85 16.57
N ILE A 455 -10.54 6.06 16.14
CA ILE A 455 -10.81 7.31 16.88
C ILE A 455 -12.32 7.49 17.06
N ASP A 456 -13.10 7.32 15.99
CA ASP A 456 -14.54 7.47 16.00
C ASP A 456 -15.24 6.51 17.00
N THR A 457 -14.78 5.25 17.07
CA THR A 457 -15.31 4.26 18.02
C THR A 457 -14.94 4.61 19.47
N GLN A 458 -13.71 5.08 19.70
CA GLN A 458 -13.26 5.55 21.01
C GLN A 458 -14.06 6.77 21.50
N LEU A 459 -14.25 7.77 20.63
CA LEU A 459 -15.03 8.98 20.93
C LEU A 459 -16.52 8.64 21.13
N PHE A 460 -17.07 7.68 20.38
CA PHE A 460 -18.41 7.19 20.62
C PHE A 460 -18.59 6.58 22.01
N GLY A 461 -17.56 5.93 22.56
CA GLY A 461 -17.59 5.41 23.95
C GLY A 461 -17.76 6.51 25.00
N ILE A 462 -17.18 7.69 24.77
CA ILE A 462 -17.24 8.84 25.70
C ILE A 462 -18.50 9.69 25.47
N SER A 463 -19.03 9.68 24.25
CA SER A 463 -20.15 10.53 23.82
C SER A 463 -21.42 10.44 24.70
N PRO A 464 -21.92 9.26 25.11
CA PRO A 464 -23.10 9.17 25.98
C PRO A 464 -22.96 9.94 27.29
N PHE A 465 -21.76 9.91 27.90
CA PHE A 465 -21.49 10.62 29.15
C PHE A 465 -21.54 12.14 28.94
N LEU A 466 -20.89 12.64 27.89
CA LEU A 466 -20.89 14.06 27.55
C LEU A 466 -22.30 14.56 27.22
N VAL A 467 -23.06 13.79 26.44
CA VAL A 467 -24.45 14.15 26.09
C VAL A 467 -25.35 14.13 27.33
N TYR A 468 -25.22 13.12 28.18
CA TYR A 468 -25.98 13.05 29.43
C TYR A 468 -25.67 14.22 30.36
N LEU A 469 -24.40 14.63 30.46
CA LEU A 469 -23.98 15.79 31.25
C LEU A 469 -24.64 17.09 30.77
N VAL A 470 -24.65 17.34 29.46
CA VAL A 470 -25.29 18.52 28.86
C VAL A 470 -26.81 18.47 29.00
N TRP A 471 -27.41 17.29 28.81
CA TRP A 471 -28.87 17.14 28.95
C TRP A 471 -29.34 17.37 30.39
N LYS A 472 -28.63 16.81 31.38
CA LYS A 472 -29.02 16.92 32.80
C LYS A 472 -28.69 18.29 33.39
N TRP A 473 -27.54 18.86 33.05
CA TRP A 473 -27.06 20.14 33.56
C TRP A 473 -26.52 21.01 32.42
N PRO A 474 -27.38 21.71 31.65
CA PRO A 474 -26.95 22.40 30.44
C PRO A 474 -25.83 23.41 30.68
N ARG A 475 -25.97 24.27 31.69
CA ARG A 475 -24.95 25.30 32.00
C ARG A 475 -23.60 24.68 32.36
N ASN A 476 -23.58 23.72 33.28
CA ASN A 476 -22.35 23.09 33.74
C ASN A 476 -21.75 22.18 32.67
N GLY A 477 -22.58 21.47 31.91
CA GLY A 477 -22.16 20.62 30.80
C GLY A 477 -21.47 21.42 29.69
N PHE A 478 -22.02 22.58 29.31
CA PHE A 478 -21.38 23.46 28.33
C PHE A 478 -20.05 24.04 28.85
N ILE A 479 -19.96 24.40 30.14
CA ILE A 479 -18.71 24.85 30.76
C ILE A 479 -17.66 23.73 30.69
N VAL A 480 -18.01 22.51 31.09
CA VAL A 480 -17.11 21.35 31.04
C VAL A 480 -16.65 21.05 29.61
N LEU A 481 -17.55 21.08 28.62
CA LEU A 481 -17.19 20.88 27.22
C LEU A 481 -16.23 21.97 26.70
N THR A 482 -16.47 23.23 27.07
CA THR A 482 -15.61 24.35 26.68
C THR A 482 -14.22 24.23 27.30
N LEU A 483 -14.14 23.86 28.59
CA LEU A 483 -12.88 23.62 29.28
C LEU A 483 -12.12 22.43 28.67
N LEU A 484 -12.80 21.33 28.35
CA LEU A 484 -12.20 20.18 27.67
C LEU A 484 -11.68 20.57 26.29
N ALA A 485 -12.46 21.31 25.50
CA ALA A 485 -12.04 21.79 24.20
C ALA A 485 -10.79 22.69 24.31
N PHE A 486 -10.76 23.60 25.29
CA PHE A 486 -9.59 24.45 25.53
C PHE A 486 -8.36 23.64 25.97
N PHE A 487 -8.56 22.65 26.85
CA PHE A 487 -7.50 21.75 27.31
C PHE A 487 -6.88 20.95 26.16
N PHE A 488 -7.69 20.30 25.32
CA PHE A 488 -7.19 19.55 24.17
C PHE A 488 -6.53 20.44 23.12
N ASN A 489 -7.05 21.64 22.86
CA ASN A 489 -6.39 22.59 21.94
C ASN A 489 -5.05 23.09 22.51
N SER A 490 -4.98 23.36 23.81
CA SER A 490 -3.74 23.76 24.49
C SER A 490 -2.68 22.66 24.41
N ILE A 491 -3.06 21.39 24.60
CA ILE A 491 -2.15 20.25 24.42
C ILE A 491 -1.65 20.17 22.98
N LYS A 492 -2.54 20.32 21.99
CA LYS A 492 -2.14 20.32 20.57
C LYS A 492 -1.13 21.41 20.27
N ILE A 493 -1.37 22.63 20.76
CA ILE A 493 -0.47 23.77 20.58
C ILE A 493 0.87 23.52 21.29
N LEU A 494 0.85 23.03 22.53
CA LEU A 494 2.06 22.71 23.29
C LEU A 494 2.90 21.64 22.59
N CYS A 495 2.25 20.60 22.06
CA CYS A 495 2.88 19.55 21.28
C CYS A 495 3.49 20.12 19.99
N TYR A 496 2.78 21.01 19.29
CA TYR A 496 3.31 21.70 18.11
C TYR A 496 4.56 22.54 18.43
N ILE A 497 4.59 23.22 19.58
CA ILE A 497 5.72 24.07 19.99
C ILE A 497 6.93 23.22 20.43
N HIS A 498 6.72 22.13 21.17
CA HIS A 498 7.80 21.30 21.73
C HIS A 498 8.28 20.19 20.79
N ALA A 499 7.51 19.85 19.75
CA ALA A 499 7.91 18.95 18.68
C ALA A 499 7.90 19.66 17.30
N PRO A 500 8.73 20.71 17.09
CA PRO A 500 8.77 21.47 15.84
C PRO A 500 9.41 20.70 14.67
N ALA A 501 9.96 19.51 14.93
CA ALA A 501 10.56 18.66 13.90
C ALA A 501 9.47 17.97 13.07
N GLN A 502 8.90 18.74 12.14
CA GLN A 502 8.52 18.39 10.77
C GLN A 502 7.16 19.02 10.40
N PRO A 503 7.06 19.80 9.31
CA PRO A 503 5.79 20.30 8.76
C PRO A 503 4.77 19.19 8.37
N PHE A 504 5.13 17.92 8.59
CA PHE A 504 4.30 16.73 8.46
C PHE A 504 3.47 16.37 9.70
N CYS A 505 3.57 17.08 10.83
CA CYS A 505 2.67 16.87 11.98
C CYS A 505 1.17 17.07 11.65
N LEU A 506 0.84 17.80 10.57
CA LEU A 506 -0.53 17.91 10.04
C LEU A 506 -0.94 16.76 9.12
N PHE A 507 0.01 15.94 8.69
CA PHE A 507 -0.16 14.87 7.71
C PHE A 507 -0.27 13.49 8.32
N TRP A 508 0.62 13.12 9.25
CA TRP A 508 0.58 11.84 9.96
C TRP A 508 1.53 11.90 11.16
N GLN A 509 1.03 11.56 12.35
CA GLN A 509 1.79 11.48 13.59
C GLN A 509 2.59 10.18 13.63
N SER A 510 3.84 10.13 13.13
CA SER A 510 4.78 8.99 13.37
C SER A 510 6.15 9.02 12.65
N SER A 511 6.98 10.02 12.88
CA SER A 511 8.44 9.80 12.70
C SER A 511 9.21 9.70 14.00
N PHE A 512 8.55 9.79 15.16
CA PHE A 512 9.26 9.73 16.44
C PHE A 512 8.47 8.91 17.46
N SER A 513 8.83 7.63 17.55
CA SER A 513 8.64 6.81 18.75
C SER A 513 9.95 6.14 19.17
N ASP A 514 11.09 6.73 18.82
CA ASP A 514 12.41 6.42 19.37
C ASP A 514 13.08 7.73 19.83
N VAL A 515 12.43 8.44 20.77
CA VAL A 515 13.03 9.15 21.92
C VAL A 515 11.99 9.16 23.04
#